data_AF-A0A524LDV0-F1
#
_entry.id   AF-A0A524LDV0-F1
#
_cell.length_a   1.000
_cell.length_b   1.000
_cell.length_c   1.000
_cell.angle_alpha   90.00
_cell.angle_beta   90.00
_cell.angle_gamma   90.00
#
_symmetry.space_group_name_H-M   'P 1'
#
loop_
_entity.id
_entity.type
_entity.pdbx_description
1 polymer ?
#
loop_
_entity_poly.entity_id
_entity_poly.type
_entity_poly.pdbx_seq_one_letter_code
_entity_poly.pdbx_strand_id
1 'polypeptide(L)'
;MADRIAPGSSLEVGQIQASGQLLAEANRARHRRQDRRAIALYRRILLEDPRHLEAALRVAPLLASQGEAFAAWQLYRMAAAELHRARRVDACLAVLRDACRCVPHEYDVWRLRAELEQKLGREEDAYDTLLEGAQHFDRPHTAMQAIALLTRARAIEPRDPEVALDLARLYVRTGLIESALTLLAALAPCVQGRVLRRVRGLQWRVTLSFYHAWRWLAASWREARGERDASAGVLAAAAPASVRVAHREAVPEPYLPFDA
;
A
#
# COMPACT_ATOMS: atom_id res chain seq x y z
N MET A 1 -12.83 3.52 -61.29
CA MET A 1 -12.57 2.98 -59.94
C MET A 1 -12.61 4.14 -58.96
N ALA A 2 -13.81 4.57 -58.60
CA ALA A 2 -14.02 5.63 -57.60
C ALA A 2 -14.12 4.94 -56.24
N ASP A 3 -13.10 5.13 -55.42
CA ASP A 3 -13.02 4.56 -54.08
C ASP A 3 -13.99 5.30 -53.16
N ARG A 4 -14.88 4.55 -52.50
CA ARG A 4 -15.90 5.06 -51.58
C ARG A 4 -15.19 5.50 -50.29
N ILE A 5 -14.97 6.80 -50.15
CA ILE A 5 -14.64 7.41 -48.86
C ILE A 5 -15.85 7.19 -47.94
N ALA A 6 -15.64 6.43 -46.86
CA ALA A 6 -16.67 6.03 -45.91
C ALA A 6 -17.30 7.26 -45.19
N PRO A 7 -18.63 7.25 -44.94
CA PRO A 7 -19.35 8.37 -44.30
C PRO A 7 -19.15 8.49 -42.77
N GLY A 8 -18.05 7.98 -42.21
CA GLY A 8 -17.76 8.01 -40.76
C GLY A 8 -17.15 9.32 -40.24
N SER A 9 -16.62 10.18 -41.12
CA SER A 9 -15.74 11.29 -40.71
C SER A 9 -16.46 12.50 -40.09
N SER A 10 -17.73 12.77 -40.41
CA SER A 10 -18.37 14.04 -40.01
C SER A 10 -18.93 14.01 -38.59
N LEU A 11 -19.44 12.86 -38.15
CA LEU A 11 -20.04 12.69 -36.83
C LEU A 11 -18.98 12.51 -35.73
N GLU A 12 -17.91 11.77 -36.01
CA GLU A 12 -16.80 11.59 -35.08
C GLU A 12 -16.04 12.91 -34.84
N VAL A 13 -15.81 13.69 -35.91
CA VAL A 13 -15.16 15.02 -35.79
C VAL A 13 -16.02 15.99 -34.99
N GLY A 14 -17.35 15.95 -35.14
CA GLY A 14 -18.28 16.75 -34.33
C GLY A 14 -18.25 16.39 -32.84
N GLN A 15 -18.15 15.11 -32.50
CA GLN A 15 -18.06 14.63 -31.12
C GLN A 15 -16.72 14.99 -30.46
N ILE A 16 -15.61 14.86 -31.19
CA ILE A 16 -14.27 15.26 -30.71
C ILE A 16 -14.24 16.77 -30.40
N GLN A 17 -14.82 17.58 -31.27
CA GLN A 17 -14.90 19.04 -31.06
C GLN A 17 -15.83 19.40 -29.88
N ALA A 18 -16.98 18.74 -29.76
CA ALA A 18 -17.91 18.97 -28.64
C ALA A 18 -17.29 18.60 -27.28
N SER A 19 -16.60 17.46 -27.21
CA SER A 19 -15.88 17.02 -26.00
C SER A 19 -14.75 18.01 -25.63
N GLY A 20 -13.99 18.49 -26.62
CA GLY A 20 -12.97 19.52 -26.41
C GLY A 20 -13.53 20.85 -25.89
N GLN A 21 -14.70 21.29 -26.38
CA GLN A 21 -15.38 22.49 -25.87
C GLN A 21 -15.87 22.31 -24.42
N LEU A 22 -16.46 21.16 -24.11
CA LEU A 22 -16.90 20.82 -22.75
C LEU A 22 -15.72 20.79 -21.78
N LEU A 23 -14.58 20.24 -22.19
CA LEU A 23 -13.36 20.22 -21.40
C LEU A 23 -12.83 21.64 -21.14
N ALA A 24 -12.83 22.50 -22.15
CA ALA A 24 -12.42 23.90 -22.01
C ALA A 24 -13.37 24.69 -21.08
N GLU A 25 -14.66 24.40 -21.10
CA GLU A 25 -15.63 24.98 -20.16
C GLU A 25 -15.40 24.48 -18.73
N ALA A 26 -15.18 23.17 -18.55
CA ALA A 26 -14.88 22.56 -17.26
C ALA A 26 -13.61 23.16 -16.63
N ASN A 27 -12.56 23.33 -17.43
CA ASN A 27 -11.33 23.99 -17.02
C ASN A 27 -11.57 25.46 -16.61
N ARG A 28 -12.36 26.21 -17.38
CA ARG A 28 -12.74 27.59 -17.02
C ARG A 28 -13.52 27.65 -15.71
N ALA A 29 -14.48 26.75 -15.50
CA ALA A 29 -15.24 26.65 -14.26
C ALA A 29 -14.31 26.37 -13.06
N ARG A 30 -13.35 25.45 -13.22
CA ARG A 30 -12.34 25.14 -12.20
C ARG A 30 -11.45 26.35 -11.89
N HIS A 31 -10.95 27.06 -12.90
CA HIS A 31 -10.15 28.28 -12.69
C HIS A 31 -10.93 29.39 -11.95
N ARG A 32 -12.25 29.44 -12.14
CA ARG A 32 -13.16 30.34 -11.41
C ARG A 32 -13.55 29.82 -10.01
N ARG A 33 -12.94 28.72 -9.53
CA ARG A 33 -13.28 28.04 -8.26
C ARG A 33 -14.75 27.58 -8.17
N GLN A 34 -15.37 27.30 -9.31
CA GLN A 34 -16.73 26.79 -9.39
C GLN A 34 -16.71 25.25 -9.38
N ASP A 35 -16.21 24.67 -8.29
CA ASP A 35 -15.84 23.24 -8.24
C ASP A 35 -17.03 22.31 -8.51
N ARG A 36 -18.22 22.64 -7.98
CA ARG A 36 -19.45 21.86 -8.26
C ARG A 36 -19.79 21.81 -9.75
N ARG A 37 -19.67 22.96 -10.44
CA ARG A 37 -19.93 23.05 -11.89
C ARG A 37 -18.83 22.33 -12.67
N ALA A 38 -17.57 22.50 -12.28
CA ALA A 38 -16.45 21.81 -12.90
C ALA A 38 -16.60 20.29 -12.79
N ILE A 39 -16.91 19.77 -11.60
CA ILE A 39 -17.16 18.34 -11.36
C ILE A 39 -18.31 17.83 -12.24
N ALA A 40 -19.42 18.56 -12.34
CA ALA A 40 -20.55 18.16 -13.18
C ALA A 40 -20.16 18.07 -14.67
N LEU A 41 -19.39 19.04 -15.16
CA LEU A 41 -18.92 19.04 -16.54
C LEU A 41 -17.92 17.90 -16.81
N TYR A 42 -16.96 17.66 -15.90
CA TYR A 42 -16.03 16.53 -16.04
C TYR A 42 -16.73 15.18 -15.96
N ARG A 43 -17.73 15.02 -15.06
CA ARG A 43 -18.54 13.79 -15.00
C ARG A 43 -19.27 13.53 -16.30
N ARG A 44 -19.78 14.57 -16.97
CA ARG A 44 -20.39 14.44 -18.30
C ARG A 44 -19.39 13.92 -19.34
N ILE A 45 -18.18 14.46 -19.35
CA ILE A 45 -17.10 13.99 -20.25
C ILE A 45 -16.79 12.51 -19.96
N LEU A 46 -16.69 12.12 -18.69
CA LEU A 46 -16.42 10.74 -18.29
C LEU A 46 -17.59 9.77 -18.54
N LEU A 47 -18.81 10.26 -18.73
CA LEU A 47 -19.94 9.43 -19.19
C LEU A 47 -19.83 9.10 -20.68
N GLU A 48 -19.31 10.03 -21.49
CA GLU A 48 -19.10 9.84 -22.92
C GLU A 48 -17.83 9.01 -23.19
N ASP A 49 -16.74 9.32 -22.48
CA ASP A 49 -15.46 8.60 -22.53
C ASP A 49 -14.96 8.31 -21.11
N PRO A 50 -15.23 7.10 -20.56
CA PRO A 50 -14.81 6.71 -19.22
C PRO A 50 -13.28 6.67 -19.03
N ARG A 51 -12.50 6.60 -20.12
CA ARG A 51 -11.02 6.53 -20.07
C ARG A 51 -10.37 7.87 -20.41
N HIS A 52 -11.15 8.95 -20.43
CA HIS A 52 -10.64 10.28 -20.75
C HIS A 52 -9.65 10.80 -19.69
N LEU A 53 -8.35 10.59 -19.97
CA LEU A 53 -7.23 10.87 -19.06
C LEU A 53 -7.24 12.29 -18.50
N GLU A 54 -7.44 13.30 -19.34
CA GLU A 54 -7.36 14.70 -18.89
C GLU A 54 -8.49 15.05 -17.92
N ALA A 55 -9.74 14.67 -18.22
CA ALA A 55 -10.88 14.90 -17.34
C ALA A 55 -10.73 14.13 -16.03
N ALA A 56 -10.30 12.86 -16.09
CA ALA A 56 -10.06 12.05 -14.90
C ALA A 56 -9.04 12.72 -13.95
N LEU A 57 -7.90 13.17 -14.50
CA LEU A 57 -6.86 13.84 -13.71
C LEU A 57 -7.27 15.23 -13.22
N ARG A 58 -8.15 15.94 -13.92
CA ARG A 58 -8.66 17.25 -13.46
C ARG A 58 -9.71 17.13 -12.38
N VAL A 59 -10.57 16.10 -12.44
CA VAL A 59 -11.69 15.94 -11.51
C VAL A 59 -11.30 15.18 -10.24
N ALA A 60 -10.31 14.27 -10.30
CA ALA A 60 -9.91 13.47 -9.13
C ALA A 60 -9.50 14.30 -7.90
N PRO A 61 -8.65 15.36 -8.00
CA PRO A 61 -8.36 16.23 -6.86
C PRO A 61 -9.61 16.94 -6.32
N LEU A 62 -10.54 17.33 -7.21
CA LEU A 62 -11.78 18.01 -6.80
C LEU A 62 -12.68 17.05 -6.02
N LEU A 63 -12.83 15.81 -6.46
CA LEU A 63 -13.59 14.77 -5.73
C LEU A 63 -12.97 14.47 -4.37
N ALA A 64 -11.63 14.35 -4.30
CA ALA A 64 -10.94 14.16 -3.03
C ALA A 64 -11.22 15.30 -2.05
N SER A 65 -11.18 16.56 -2.53
CA SER A 65 -11.47 17.74 -1.70
C SER A 65 -12.93 17.81 -1.20
N GLN A 66 -13.86 17.15 -1.89
CA GLN A 66 -15.28 17.03 -1.49
C GLN A 66 -15.55 15.84 -0.57
N GLY A 67 -14.52 15.07 -0.18
CA GLY A 67 -14.66 13.87 0.64
C GLY A 67 -14.98 12.60 -0.14
N GLU A 68 -15.06 12.67 -1.48
CA GLU A 68 -15.26 11.50 -2.35
C GLU A 68 -13.92 10.78 -2.64
N ALA A 69 -13.18 10.44 -1.58
CA ALA A 69 -11.83 9.85 -1.65
C ALA A 69 -11.78 8.57 -2.51
N PHE A 70 -12.76 7.67 -2.34
CA PHE A 70 -12.82 6.42 -3.11
C PHE A 70 -13.01 6.69 -4.61
N ALA A 71 -13.92 7.59 -4.99
CA ALA A 71 -14.15 7.94 -6.39
C ALA A 71 -12.91 8.62 -7.01
N ALA A 72 -12.25 9.51 -6.25
CA ALA A 72 -10.99 10.10 -6.66
C ALA A 72 -9.91 9.04 -6.91
N TRP A 73 -9.79 8.06 -6.01
CA TRP A 73 -8.85 6.96 -6.17
C TRP A 73 -9.12 6.13 -7.42
N GLN A 74 -10.39 5.80 -7.71
CA GLN A 74 -10.74 5.04 -8.92
C GLN A 74 -10.25 5.74 -10.20
N LEU A 75 -10.41 7.06 -10.26
CA LEU A 75 -9.96 7.86 -11.41
C LEU A 75 -8.43 7.93 -11.50
N TYR A 76 -7.73 8.11 -10.37
CA TYR A 76 -6.27 8.08 -10.34
C TYR A 76 -5.72 6.72 -10.76
N ARG A 77 -6.31 5.62 -10.26
CA ARG A 77 -5.93 4.26 -10.60
C ARG A 77 -6.12 3.98 -12.09
N MET A 78 -7.26 4.36 -12.64
CA MET A 78 -7.53 4.28 -14.08
C MET A 78 -6.50 5.09 -14.88
N ALA A 79 -6.21 6.33 -14.48
CA ALA A 79 -5.27 7.19 -15.21
C ALA A 79 -3.84 6.64 -15.17
N ALA A 80 -3.41 6.14 -13.99
CA ALA A 80 -2.13 5.47 -13.85
C ALA A 80 -2.05 4.21 -14.73
N ALA A 81 -3.15 3.45 -14.86
CA ALA A 81 -3.25 2.27 -15.72
C ALA A 81 -3.04 2.60 -17.19
N GLU A 82 -3.78 3.57 -17.70
CA GLU A 82 -3.67 3.98 -19.10
C GLU A 82 -2.27 4.52 -19.41
N LEU A 83 -1.67 5.30 -18.51
CA LEU A 83 -0.30 5.81 -18.69
C LEU A 83 0.76 4.69 -18.65
N HIS A 84 0.59 3.70 -17.78
CA HIS A 84 1.48 2.54 -17.72
C HIS A 84 1.36 1.68 -18.99
N ARG A 85 0.14 1.42 -19.47
CA ARG A 85 -0.12 0.73 -20.74
C ARG A 85 0.50 1.47 -21.93
N ALA A 86 0.42 2.80 -21.93
CA ALA A 86 1.06 3.66 -22.92
C ALA A 86 2.59 3.78 -22.76
N ARG A 87 3.22 3.04 -21.84
CA ARG A 87 4.67 3.07 -21.54
C ARG A 87 5.17 4.46 -21.10
N ARG A 88 4.28 5.33 -20.63
CA ARG A 88 4.59 6.68 -20.11
C ARG A 88 4.84 6.62 -18.61
N VAL A 89 5.92 5.95 -18.22
CA VAL A 89 6.20 5.60 -16.82
C VAL A 89 6.38 6.83 -15.93
N ASP A 90 7.09 7.87 -16.38
CA ASP A 90 7.27 9.10 -15.59
C ASP A 90 5.94 9.83 -15.32
N ALA A 91 5.05 9.84 -16.32
CA ALA A 91 3.71 10.41 -16.16
C ALA A 91 2.86 9.58 -15.20
N CYS A 92 2.94 8.24 -15.28
CA CYS A 92 2.28 7.33 -14.34
C CYS A 92 2.74 7.61 -12.89
N LEU A 93 4.05 7.75 -12.68
CA LEU A 93 4.61 8.07 -11.36
C LEU A 93 4.16 9.45 -10.87
N ALA A 94 4.12 10.46 -11.74
CA ALA A 94 3.60 11.78 -11.40
C ALA A 94 2.13 11.75 -10.97
N VAL A 95 1.30 10.92 -11.63
CA VAL A 95 -0.10 10.70 -11.25
C VAL A 95 -0.22 10.02 -9.89
N LEU A 96 0.55 8.97 -9.63
CA LEU A 96 0.56 8.29 -8.33
C LEU A 96 1.04 9.22 -7.20
N ARG A 97 2.02 10.08 -7.46
CA ARG A 97 2.46 11.11 -6.51
C ARG A 97 1.37 12.13 -6.19
N ASP A 98 0.60 12.56 -7.19
CA ASP A 98 -0.55 13.46 -6.97
C ASP A 98 -1.67 12.76 -6.18
N ALA A 99 -1.89 11.47 -6.48
CA ALA A 99 -2.84 10.63 -5.78
C ALA A 99 -2.45 10.44 -4.29
N CYS A 100 -1.17 10.23 -3.96
CA CYS A 100 -0.69 10.17 -2.57
C CYS A 100 -1.06 11.43 -1.77
N ARG A 101 -1.00 12.61 -2.41
CA ARG A 101 -1.33 13.90 -1.77
C ARG A 101 -2.84 14.09 -1.60
N CYS A 102 -3.62 13.66 -2.59
CA CYS A 102 -5.06 13.86 -2.61
C CYS A 102 -5.82 12.80 -1.81
N VAL A 103 -5.34 11.56 -1.79
CA VAL A 103 -5.99 10.41 -1.15
C VAL A 103 -5.00 9.65 -0.25
N PRO A 104 -4.43 10.30 0.78
CA PRO A 104 -3.36 9.72 1.60
C PRO A 104 -3.79 8.50 2.41
N HIS A 105 -5.09 8.30 2.64
CA HIS A 105 -5.62 7.17 3.42
C HIS A 105 -5.98 5.96 2.55
N GLU A 106 -5.62 5.97 1.27
CA GLU A 106 -5.75 4.81 0.41
C GLU A 106 -4.46 3.99 0.45
N TYR A 107 -4.51 2.72 0.86
CA TYR A 107 -3.30 1.91 0.98
C TYR A 107 -2.64 1.64 -0.38
N ASP A 108 -3.47 1.38 -1.39
CA ASP A 108 -2.97 0.99 -2.71
C ASP A 108 -2.18 2.10 -3.39
N VAL A 109 -2.43 3.38 -3.11
CA VAL A 109 -1.69 4.49 -3.75
C VAL A 109 -0.21 4.46 -3.39
N TRP A 110 0.10 4.25 -2.11
CA TRP A 110 1.47 4.16 -1.58
C TRP A 110 2.16 2.90 -2.09
N ARG A 111 1.44 1.76 -2.04
CA ARG A 111 1.96 0.48 -2.53
C ARG A 111 2.32 0.57 -4.02
N LEU A 112 1.43 1.09 -4.85
CA LEU A 112 1.61 1.16 -6.30
C LEU A 112 2.72 2.13 -6.69
N ARG A 113 2.84 3.27 -6.00
CA ARG A 113 3.93 4.22 -6.21
C ARG A 113 5.29 3.58 -5.90
N ALA A 114 5.42 2.97 -4.72
CA ALA A 114 6.67 2.31 -4.31
C ALA A 114 7.03 1.14 -5.24
N GLU A 115 6.05 0.34 -5.67
CA GLU A 115 6.25 -0.74 -6.64
C GLU A 115 6.78 -0.22 -7.99
N LEU A 116 6.30 0.94 -8.44
CA LEU A 116 6.78 1.56 -9.67
C LEU A 116 8.20 2.14 -9.49
N GLU A 117 8.48 2.78 -8.36
CA GLU A 117 9.81 3.30 -8.01
C GLU A 117 10.85 2.17 -7.94
N GLN A 118 10.51 1.03 -7.33
CA GLN A 118 11.36 -0.18 -7.33
C GLN A 118 11.64 -0.70 -8.74
N LYS A 119 10.61 -0.78 -9.61
CA LYS A 119 10.78 -1.21 -11.00
C LYS A 119 11.68 -0.27 -11.81
N LEU A 120 11.76 0.99 -11.41
CA LEU A 120 12.65 1.99 -11.99
C LEU A 120 14.07 1.98 -11.39
N GLY A 121 14.34 1.09 -10.42
CA GLY A 121 15.61 1.04 -9.69
C GLY A 121 15.80 2.17 -8.68
N ARG A 122 14.73 2.91 -8.34
CA ARG A 122 14.75 3.99 -7.35
C ARG A 122 14.37 3.45 -5.98
N GLU A 123 15.26 2.65 -5.40
CA GLU A 123 15.00 1.96 -4.12
C GLU A 123 14.83 2.93 -2.94
N GLU A 124 15.64 3.98 -2.89
CA GLU A 124 15.57 5.02 -1.85
C GLU A 124 14.23 5.77 -1.91
N ASP A 125 13.80 6.22 -3.11
CA ASP A 125 12.49 6.85 -3.30
C ASP A 125 11.34 5.92 -2.87
N ALA A 126 11.43 4.62 -3.23
CA ALA A 126 10.42 3.64 -2.85
C ALA A 126 10.36 3.42 -1.34
N TYR A 127 11.53 3.42 -0.68
CA TYR A 127 11.62 3.32 0.76
C TYR A 127 10.95 4.52 1.44
N ASP A 128 11.28 5.74 1.03
CA ASP A 128 10.70 6.97 1.54
C ASP A 128 9.18 7.02 1.34
N THR A 129 8.70 6.62 0.15
CA THR A 129 7.26 6.53 -0.15
C THR A 129 6.54 5.58 0.81
N LEU A 130 7.13 4.43 1.14
CA LEU A 130 6.52 3.46 2.07
C LEU A 130 6.49 3.98 3.51
N LEU A 131 7.53 4.70 3.94
CA LEU A 131 7.58 5.32 5.26
C LEU A 131 6.56 6.46 5.39
N GLU A 132 6.49 7.34 4.38
CA GLU A 132 5.51 8.42 4.31
C GLU A 132 4.08 7.83 4.35
N GLY A 133 3.82 6.80 3.55
CA GLY A 133 2.53 6.13 3.53
C GLY A 133 2.13 5.52 4.86
N ALA A 134 3.06 4.87 5.56
CA ALA A 134 2.77 4.23 6.85
C ALA A 134 2.26 5.23 7.91
N GLN A 135 2.73 6.48 7.87
CA GLN A 135 2.32 7.55 8.80
C GLN A 135 0.84 7.92 8.65
N HIS A 136 0.21 7.62 7.52
CA HIS A 136 -1.22 7.89 7.32
C HIS A 136 -2.14 6.82 7.92
N PHE A 137 -1.59 5.70 8.42
CA PHE A 137 -2.34 4.55 8.91
C PHE A 137 -2.14 4.29 10.41
N ASP A 138 -2.30 5.32 11.24
CA ASP A 138 -2.06 5.26 12.69
C ASP A 138 -3.21 4.65 13.51
N ARG A 139 -4.39 4.49 12.92
CA ARG A 139 -5.59 4.06 13.63
C ARG A 139 -5.59 2.53 13.84
N PRO A 140 -6.23 2.01 14.91
CA PRO A 140 -6.24 0.57 15.17
C PRO A 140 -6.79 -0.28 14.02
N HIS A 141 -7.81 0.20 13.31
CA HIS A 141 -8.42 -0.51 12.18
C HIS A 141 -7.59 -0.43 10.89
N THR A 142 -6.69 0.55 10.76
CA THR A 142 -5.77 0.68 9.62
C THR A 142 -4.35 0.19 9.91
N ALA A 143 -4.07 -0.23 11.15
CA ALA A 143 -2.73 -0.66 11.57
C ALA A 143 -2.15 -1.80 10.73
N MET A 144 -3.00 -2.69 10.17
CA MET A 144 -2.55 -3.74 9.26
C MET A 144 -1.98 -3.19 7.95
N GLN A 145 -2.51 -2.06 7.45
CA GLN A 145 -2.00 -1.39 6.26
C GLN A 145 -0.62 -0.75 6.55
N ALA A 146 -0.47 -0.09 7.70
CA ALA A 146 0.83 0.41 8.16
C ALA A 146 1.86 -0.72 8.28
N ILE A 147 1.48 -1.84 8.89
CA ILE A 147 2.33 -3.04 9.01
C ILE A 147 2.78 -3.52 7.62
N ALA A 148 1.88 -3.60 6.65
CA ALA A 148 2.20 -4.05 5.30
C ALA A 148 3.21 -3.10 4.61
N LEU A 149 3.02 -1.78 4.72
CA LEU A 149 3.94 -0.79 4.17
C LEU A 149 5.34 -0.87 4.83
N LEU A 150 5.41 -0.88 6.16
CA LEU A 150 6.69 -0.97 6.87
C LEU A 150 7.40 -2.31 6.65
N THR A 151 6.66 -3.41 6.50
CA THR A 151 7.25 -4.71 6.16
C THR A 151 7.92 -4.66 4.79
N ARG A 152 7.31 -3.95 3.83
CA ARG A 152 7.87 -3.74 2.50
C ARG A 152 9.07 -2.79 2.52
N ALA A 153 9.01 -1.73 3.33
CA ALA A 153 10.14 -0.81 3.52
C ALA A 153 11.36 -1.55 4.07
N ARG A 154 11.16 -2.43 5.07
CA ARG A 154 12.21 -3.28 5.64
C ARG A 154 12.76 -4.31 4.65
N ALA A 155 12.03 -4.66 3.60
CA ALA A 155 12.56 -5.54 2.55
C ALA A 155 13.57 -4.81 1.65
N ILE A 156 13.42 -3.49 1.50
CA ILE A 156 14.36 -2.62 0.76
C ILE A 156 15.57 -2.32 1.63
N GLU A 157 15.33 -1.82 2.86
CA GLU A 157 16.38 -1.53 3.83
C GLU A 157 16.23 -2.37 5.11
N PRO A 158 16.78 -3.60 5.13
CA PRO A 158 16.65 -4.49 6.30
C PRO A 158 17.39 -4.00 7.54
N ARG A 159 18.32 -3.06 7.38
CA ARG A 159 19.23 -2.61 8.44
C ARG A 159 18.72 -1.40 9.20
N ASP A 160 17.63 -0.76 8.77
CA ASP A 160 17.10 0.39 9.50
C ASP A 160 16.45 -0.06 10.84
N PRO A 161 17.04 0.33 11.99
CA PRO A 161 16.51 -0.07 13.28
C PRO A 161 15.25 0.71 13.71
N GLU A 162 15.00 1.90 13.16
CA GLU A 162 13.82 2.70 13.47
C GLU A 162 12.57 2.04 12.85
N VAL A 163 12.64 1.62 11.58
CA VAL A 163 11.54 0.89 10.92
C VAL A 163 11.22 -0.41 11.64
N ALA A 164 12.24 -1.17 12.05
CA ALA A 164 12.05 -2.39 12.82
C ALA A 164 11.37 -2.12 14.18
N LEU A 165 11.73 -1.03 14.85
CA LEU A 165 11.13 -0.63 16.11
C LEU A 165 9.67 -0.17 15.94
N ASP A 166 9.37 0.59 14.88
CA ASP A 166 8.01 1.07 14.59
C ASP A 166 7.08 -0.08 14.20
N LEU A 167 7.57 -1.03 13.40
CA LEU A 167 6.85 -2.26 13.09
C LEU A 167 6.58 -3.09 14.36
N ALA A 168 7.56 -3.21 15.25
CA ALA A 168 7.36 -3.90 16.53
C ALA A 168 6.29 -3.21 17.40
N ARG A 169 6.25 -1.86 17.42
CA ARG A 169 5.21 -1.12 18.14
C ARG A 169 3.82 -1.35 17.55
N LEU A 170 3.71 -1.42 16.23
CA LEU A 170 2.45 -1.73 15.57
C LEU A 170 2.01 -3.16 15.90
N TYR A 171 2.91 -4.14 15.86
CA TYR A 171 2.60 -5.51 16.26
C TYR A 171 2.08 -5.60 17.71
N VAL A 172 2.70 -4.88 18.65
CA VAL A 172 2.18 -4.82 20.02
C VAL A 172 0.78 -4.22 20.07
N ARG A 173 0.55 -3.13 19.33
CA ARG A 173 -0.75 -2.43 19.28
C ARG A 173 -1.86 -3.29 18.67
N THR A 174 -1.53 -4.13 17.70
CA THR A 174 -2.47 -5.05 17.03
C THR A 174 -2.61 -6.39 17.75
N GLY A 175 -1.93 -6.61 18.88
CA GLY A 175 -1.96 -7.86 19.64
C GLY A 175 -1.09 -8.99 19.06
N LEU A 176 -0.27 -8.71 18.06
CA LEU A 176 0.70 -9.65 17.46
C LEU A 176 1.98 -9.72 18.30
N ILE A 177 1.82 -10.09 19.58
CA ILE A 177 2.86 -10.02 20.60
C ILE A 177 4.09 -10.86 20.27
N GLU A 178 3.91 -12.11 19.81
CA GLU A 178 5.02 -13.02 19.49
C GLU A 178 5.89 -12.49 18.35
N SER A 179 5.26 -11.96 17.28
CA SER A 179 5.97 -11.32 16.17
C SER A 179 6.74 -10.08 16.64
N ALA A 180 6.17 -9.29 17.55
CA ALA A 180 6.84 -8.14 18.15
C ALA A 180 8.08 -8.56 18.96
N LEU A 181 7.96 -9.56 19.83
CA LEU A 181 9.07 -10.03 20.66
C LEU A 181 10.19 -10.64 19.82
N THR A 182 9.84 -11.45 18.82
CA THR A 182 10.81 -12.03 17.87
C THR A 182 11.59 -10.94 17.16
N LEU A 183 10.90 -9.91 16.67
CA LEU A 183 11.53 -8.78 15.99
C LEU A 183 12.43 -7.97 16.93
N LEU A 184 11.99 -7.70 18.15
CA LEU A 184 12.78 -6.96 19.14
C LEU A 184 14.02 -7.75 19.61
N ALA A 185 13.90 -9.07 19.74
CA ALA A 185 15.04 -9.94 20.08
C ALA A 185 16.10 -9.96 18.98
N ALA A 186 15.68 -10.02 17.70
CA ALA A 186 16.57 -9.91 16.56
C ALA A 186 17.23 -8.52 16.45
N LEU A 187 16.51 -7.45 16.83
CA LEU A 187 17.01 -6.08 16.76
C LEU A 187 18.01 -5.74 17.89
N ALA A 188 17.78 -6.28 19.10
CA ALA A 188 18.56 -5.95 20.30
C ALA A 188 20.10 -6.06 20.17
N PRO A 189 20.69 -7.10 19.56
CA PRO A 189 22.15 -7.20 19.43
C PRO A 189 22.73 -6.22 18.40
N CYS A 190 21.91 -5.75 17.45
CA CYS A 190 22.35 -4.90 16.33
C CYS A 190 22.31 -3.40 16.65
N VAL A 191 21.70 -3.00 17.78
CA VAL A 191 21.45 -1.59 18.12
C VAL A 191 22.09 -1.19 19.44
N GLN A 192 22.46 0.09 19.56
CA GLN A 192 23.10 0.63 20.76
C GLN A 192 22.42 1.95 21.20
N GLY A 193 22.82 2.43 22.38
CA GLY A 193 22.44 3.77 22.85
C GLY A 193 20.93 3.98 23.08
N ARG A 194 20.36 5.02 22.44
CA ARG A 194 18.95 5.43 22.63
C ARG A 194 17.97 4.40 22.07
N VAL A 195 18.28 3.78 20.93
CA VAL A 195 17.42 2.77 20.30
C VAL A 195 17.34 1.52 21.18
N LEU A 196 18.48 1.03 21.69
CA LEU A 196 18.51 -0.12 22.59
C LEU A 196 17.66 0.09 23.85
N ARG A 197 17.68 1.30 24.44
CA ARG A 197 16.81 1.65 25.58
C ARG A 197 15.33 1.57 25.20
N ARG A 198 14.96 2.03 24.01
CA ARG A 198 13.58 1.93 23.50
C ARG A 198 13.16 0.49 23.26
N VAL A 199 14.04 -0.33 22.67
CA VAL A 199 13.82 -1.78 22.44
C VAL A 199 13.60 -2.50 23.77
N ARG A 200 14.52 -2.35 24.72
CA ARG A 200 14.41 -2.98 26.06
C ARG A 200 13.19 -2.49 26.82
N GLY A 201 12.88 -1.20 26.74
CA GLY A 201 11.67 -0.64 27.36
C GLY A 201 10.37 -1.13 26.72
N LEU A 202 10.37 -1.46 25.42
CA LEU A 202 9.22 -2.09 24.76
C LEU A 202 9.12 -3.58 25.12
N GLN A 203 10.22 -4.33 25.09
CA GLN A 203 10.29 -5.72 25.55
C GLN A 203 9.76 -5.83 26.98
N TRP A 204 10.26 -5.01 27.90
CA TRP A 204 9.83 -4.97 29.29
C TRP A 204 8.32 -4.76 29.42
N ARG A 205 7.75 -3.77 28.72
CA ARG A 205 6.30 -3.49 28.77
C ARG A 205 5.44 -4.65 28.27
N VAL A 206 5.91 -5.37 27.26
CA VAL A 206 5.21 -6.53 26.70
C VAL A 206 5.32 -7.74 27.64
N THR A 207 6.52 -8.02 28.17
CA THR A 207 6.78 -9.17 29.04
C THR A 207 6.25 -9.00 30.46
N LEU A 208 6.18 -7.76 30.98
CA LEU A 208 5.56 -7.46 32.29
C LEU A 208 4.04 -7.37 32.26
N SER A 209 3.39 -7.59 31.11
CA SER A 209 1.95 -7.85 31.15
C SER A 209 1.73 -9.08 32.02
N PHE A 210 0.98 -8.91 33.13
CA PHE A 210 0.71 -9.90 34.18
C PHE A 210 0.41 -11.31 33.65
N TYR A 211 -0.19 -11.40 32.45
CA TYR A 211 -0.46 -12.62 31.71
C TYR A 211 0.79 -13.49 31.39
N HIS A 212 1.92 -12.90 31.00
CA HIS A 212 3.14 -13.63 30.67
C HIS A 212 3.98 -13.97 31.89
N ALA A 213 4.00 -13.09 32.90
CA ALA A 213 4.55 -13.42 34.21
C ALA A 213 3.79 -14.61 34.84
N TRP A 214 2.45 -14.62 34.75
CA TRP A 214 1.60 -15.72 35.22
C TRP A 214 1.74 -17.00 34.38
N ARG A 215 1.89 -16.92 33.05
CA ARG A 215 2.18 -18.10 32.20
C ARG A 215 3.54 -18.70 32.49
N TRP A 216 4.56 -17.87 32.71
CA TRP A 216 5.89 -18.34 33.11
C TRP A 216 5.84 -18.99 34.49
N LEU A 217 5.15 -18.36 35.47
CA LEU A 217 4.88 -18.95 36.78
C LEU A 217 4.10 -20.27 36.67
N ALA A 218 3.06 -20.34 35.84
CA ALA A 218 2.24 -21.54 35.64
C ALA A 218 2.97 -22.67 34.88
N ALA A 219 3.94 -22.34 34.03
CA ALA A 219 4.83 -23.33 33.41
C ALA A 219 5.82 -23.88 34.46
N SER A 220 6.46 -22.99 35.23
CA SER A 220 7.35 -23.39 36.32
C SER A 220 6.64 -24.17 37.44
N TRP A 221 5.37 -23.87 37.70
CA TRP A 221 4.51 -24.62 38.64
C TRP A 221 4.11 -26.01 38.12
N ARG A 222 4.00 -26.20 36.80
CA ARG A 222 3.76 -27.52 36.20
C ARG A 222 5.02 -28.39 36.24
N GLU A 223 6.19 -27.80 35.99
CA GLU A 223 7.49 -28.44 36.23
C GLU A 223 7.68 -28.83 37.70
N ALA A 224 7.27 -27.96 38.63
CA ALA A 224 7.34 -28.25 40.08
C ALA A 224 6.33 -29.30 40.57
N ARG A 225 5.24 -29.58 39.83
CA ARG A 225 4.27 -30.65 40.15
C ARG A 225 4.68 -32.02 39.61
N GLY A 226 5.78 -32.13 38.87
CA GLY A 226 6.31 -33.43 38.44
C GLY A 226 5.45 -34.15 37.41
N GLU A 227 4.56 -33.46 36.69
CA GLU A 227 3.93 -34.00 35.48
C GLU A 227 4.95 -33.87 34.33
N ARG A 228 5.90 -34.80 34.29
CA ARG A 228 6.71 -35.02 33.08
C ARG A 228 5.78 -35.57 32.01
N ASP A 229 5.37 -34.72 31.07
CA ASP A 229 4.80 -35.21 29.82
C ASP A 229 5.82 -36.14 29.16
N ALA A 230 5.41 -37.39 28.99
CA ALA A 230 6.14 -38.45 28.28
C ALA A 230 6.26 -38.19 26.76
N SER A 231 6.17 -36.93 26.31
CA SER A 231 6.32 -36.53 24.90
C SER A 231 7.73 -36.02 24.55
N ALA A 232 8.62 -35.84 25.54
CA ALA A 232 10.03 -35.53 25.31
C ALA A 232 10.84 -36.69 24.65
N GLY A 233 10.21 -37.85 24.43
CA GLY A 233 10.83 -39.02 23.81
C GLY A 233 10.65 -39.17 22.29
N VAL A 234 9.88 -38.31 21.60
CA VAL A 234 9.58 -38.51 20.15
C VAL A 234 10.24 -37.49 19.21
N LEU A 235 10.88 -36.43 19.71
CA LEU A 235 11.57 -35.44 18.85
C LEU A 235 13.08 -35.71 18.64
N ALA A 236 13.57 -36.92 18.97
CA ALA A 236 14.95 -37.33 18.72
C ALA A 236 15.13 -38.32 17.54
N ALA A 237 14.07 -38.70 16.83
CA ALA A 237 14.18 -39.65 15.71
C ALA A 237 13.13 -39.40 14.61
N ALA A 238 13.20 -38.25 13.95
CA ALA A 238 12.65 -38.08 12.61
C ALA A 238 13.31 -36.87 11.95
N ALA A 239 14.44 -37.09 11.30
CA ALA A 239 14.71 -36.33 10.09
C ALA A 239 13.85 -36.96 8.98
N PRO A 240 12.79 -36.31 8.48
CA PRO A 240 12.34 -36.56 7.13
C PRO A 240 13.22 -35.76 6.19
N ALA A 241 13.90 -36.52 5.33
CA ALA A 241 14.45 -36.05 4.07
C ALA A 241 13.49 -35.06 3.39
N SER A 242 14.07 -33.98 2.87
CA SER A 242 13.55 -33.21 1.73
C SER A 242 12.03 -33.07 1.69
N VAL A 243 11.49 -32.12 2.45
CA VAL A 243 10.29 -31.42 1.95
C VAL A 243 10.76 -30.61 0.75
N ARG A 244 10.80 -31.26 -0.41
CA ARG A 244 10.56 -30.61 -1.69
C ARG A 244 9.26 -29.84 -1.47
N VAL A 245 9.39 -28.54 -1.21
CA VAL A 245 8.30 -27.61 -1.42
C VAL A 245 8.02 -27.74 -2.91
N ALA A 246 6.98 -28.50 -3.23
CA ALA A 246 6.33 -28.46 -4.52
C ALA A 246 5.81 -27.03 -4.67
N HIS A 247 6.70 -26.14 -5.12
CA HIS A 247 6.33 -24.95 -5.85
C HIS A 247 5.73 -25.45 -7.16
N ARG A 248 4.43 -25.75 -7.12
CA ARG A 248 3.60 -25.76 -8.30
C ARG A 248 2.28 -25.12 -7.95
N GLU A 249 2.19 -23.85 -8.37
CA GLU A 249 1.00 -23.19 -8.94
C GLU A 249 -0.24 -23.25 -8.03
N ALA A 250 -0.60 -22.20 -7.29
CA ALA A 250 -0.85 -20.87 -7.81
C ALA A 250 -0.38 -19.78 -6.83
N VAL A 251 0.80 -19.22 -7.11
CA VAL A 251 0.95 -17.78 -6.93
C VAL A 251 -0.11 -17.20 -7.87
N PRO A 252 -1.16 -16.49 -7.40
CA PRO A 252 -1.89 -15.66 -8.34
C PRO A 252 -0.80 -14.79 -8.97
N GLU A 253 -0.68 -14.84 -10.30
CA GLU A 253 0.28 -14.04 -11.05
C GLU A 253 0.45 -12.67 -10.40
N PRO A 254 1.66 -12.09 -10.36
CA PRO A 254 1.84 -10.74 -9.85
C PRO A 254 0.77 -9.87 -10.49
N TYR A 255 -0.26 -9.52 -9.72
CA TYR A 255 -1.46 -8.88 -10.25
C TYR A 255 -0.94 -7.62 -10.90
N LEU A 256 -0.87 -7.63 -12.24
CA LEU A 256 -0.34 -6.51 -12.97
C LEU A 256 -1.19 -5.34 -12.48
N PRO A 257 -0.57 -4.26 -11.98
CA PRO A 257 -1.29 -3.23 -11.22
C PRO A 257 -2.39 -2.54 -12.02
N PHE A 258 -2.52 -2.92 -13.29
CA PHE A 258 -3.29 -2.30 -14.35
C PHE A 258 -3.97 -3.33 -15.27
N ASP A 259 -4.07 -4.62 -14.93
CA ASP A 259 -4.83 -5.58 -15.73
C ASP A 259 -6.09 -6.08 -15.00
N ALA A 260 -7.15 -5.27 -15.15
CA ALA A 260 -8.54 -5.65 -15.45
C ALA A 260 -9.30 -4.35 -15.74
#